data_AF-A0A5J4KUQ3-F1
#
_entry.id   AF-A0A5J4KUQ3-F1
#
_cell.length_a   1.000
_cell.length_b   1.000
_cell.length_c   1.000
_cell.angle_alpha   90.00
_cell.angle_beta   90.00
_cell.angle_gamma   90.00
#
_symmetry.space_group_name_H-M   'P 1'
#
loop_
_entity.id
_entity.type
_entity.pdbx_description
1 polymer ?
#
loop_
_entity_poly.entity_id
_entity_poly.type
_entity_poly.pdbx_seq_one_letter_code
_entity_poly.pdbx_strand_id
1 'polypeptide(L)'
;MQAAQLGCKSIQFIGGEPTVHPQLNQFIRLATELGMRVEVYTNLVSIKQSHWQTFQDCGVNIATSFYTAKPEIHEEITQGKSSWKKTVDNIQTVLNRGLPLRVGLVEMRPDQDIDETQQFLQQLGVTRVRVDHTRGVGRGAELVQITPRPEDELCGACARGRAAIIPDGRVFPCVFSRHLTIGNVLQNSLEDIILGERMGKTRAQLTLFFRSKFPQQQCMPDDCGPNTSCSPESGHTPKMEFPCMPATEPYLATQNLSELQNWCEPHECDPNCEPGECNPDLCQPSHTCIPDFKDPCTPAQPCSPDEESCAPEWNKCGPDDR
;
A
#
# COMPACT_ATOMS: atom_id res chain seq x y z
N MET A 1 14.18 14.25 11.97
CA MET A 1 15.64 14.10 11.80
C MET A 1 15.97 12.79 11.09
N GLN A 2 15.87 11.62 11.74
CA GLN A 2 16.19 10.29 11.14
C GLN A 2 15.69 10.10 9.70
N ALA A 3 14.41 10.38 9.41
CA ALA A 3 13.86 10.25 8.05
C ALA A 3 14.64 11.05 6.98
N ALA A 4 15.07 12.28 7.30
CA ALA A 4 15.84 13.12 6.38
C ALA A 4 17.27 12.60 6.18
N GLN A 5 17.88 12.01 7.23
CA GLN A 5 19.19 11.36 7.16
C GLN A 5 19.15 10.12 6.25
N LEU A 6 18.04 9.37 6.28
CA LEU A 6 17.74 8.27 5.35
C LEU A 6 17.34 8.74 3.93
N GLY A 7 17.52 10.02 3.62
CA GLY A 7 17.28 10.58 2.28
C GLY A 7 15.82 10.84 1.93
N CYS A 8 14.88 10.75 2.89
CA CYS A 8 13.47 11.05 2.65
C CYS A 8 13.29 12.46 2.07
N LYS A 9 12.55 12.58 0.96
CA LYS A 9 12.36 13.86 0.23
C LYS A 9 11.01 14.52 0.49
N SER A 10 10.08 13.84 1.16
CA SER A 10 8.75 14.36 1.40
C SER A 10 8.09 13.70 2.62
N ILE A 11 7.41 14.50 3.43
CA ILE A 11 6.57 14.03 4.53
C ILE A 11 5.12 14.44 4.29
N GLN A 12 4.18 13.54 4.60
CA GLN A 12 2.75 13.81 4.53
C GLN A 12 2.19 13.73 5.96
N PHE A 13 1.64 14.83 6.46
CA PHE A 13 0.91 14.85 7.73
C PHE A 13 -0.54 14.43 7.47
N ILE A 14 -0.91 13.27 8.02
CA ILE A 14 -2.24 12.66 7.93
C ILE A 14 -2.76 12.32 9.34
N GLY A 15 -3.96 11.75 9.46
CA GLY A 15 -4.45 11.23 10.73
C GLY A 15 -5.96 11.04 10.73
N GLY A 16 -6.61 11.40 11.84
CA GLY A 16 -8.03 11.74 11.84
C GLY A 16 -8.24 13.14 11.24
N GLU A 17 -7.58 14.15 11.82
CA GLU A 17 -7.46 15.50 11.25
C GLU A 17 -6.16 16.16 11.79
N PRO A 18 -5.12 16.39 10.97
CA PRO A 18 -3.84 16.90 11.47
C PRO A 18 -3.91 18.32 12.02
N THR A 19 -4.82 19.19 11.56
CA THR A 19 -4.92 20.59 12.02
C THR A 19 -5.41 20.74 13.48
N VAL A 20 -5.90 19.65 14.09
CA VAL A 20 -6.20 19.61 15.52
C VAL A 20 -4.91 19.53 16.36
N HIS A 21 -3.81 18.99 15.82
CA HIS A 21 -2.58 18.75 16.58
C HIS A 21 -1.89 20.06 17.00
N PRO A 22 -1.66 20.31 18.31
CA PRO A 22 -1.19 21.61 18.81
C PRO A 22 0.18 22.00 18.26
N GLN A 23 1.03 21.02 17.96
CA GLN A 23 2.39 21.23 17.44
C GLN A 23 2.52 21.10 15.92
N LEU A 24 1.42 20.99 15.15
CA LEU A 24 1.51 20.80 13.68
C LEU A 24 2.43 21.83 13.01
N ASN A 25 2.33 23.11 13.40
CA ASN A 25 3.17 24.17 12.83
C ASN A 25 4.67 23.98 13.11
N GLN A 26 5.03 23.39 14.26
CA GLN A 26 6.42 23.08 14.61
C GLN A 26 6.93 21.93 13.74
N PHE A 27 6.11 20.90 13.52
CA PHE A 27 6.47 19.75 12.69
C PHE A 27 6.63 20.13 11.21
N ILE A 28 5.77 21.01 10.70
CA ILE A 28 5.89 21.56 9.34
C ILE A 28 7.20 22.34 9.17
N ARG A 29 7.48 23.30 10.07
CA ARG A 29 8.70 24.12 10.01
C ARG A 29 9.96 23.25 10.07
N LEU A 30 10.04 22.33 11.04
CA LEU A 30 11.15 21.38 11.15
C LEU A 30 11.31 20.51 9.89
N ALA A 31 10.22 20.06 9.27
CA ALA A 31 10.31 19.26 8.05
C ALA A 31 10.83 20.08 6.85
N THR A 32 10.38 21.32 6.72
CA THR A 32 10.84 22.26 5.68
C THR A 32 12.31 22.67 5.89
N GLU A 33 12.72 22.95 7.13
CA GLU A 33 14.12 23.23 7.52
C GLU A 33 15.06 22.06 7.19
N LEU A 34 14.57 20.82 7.32
CA LEU A 34 15.28 19.60 6.91
C LEU A 34 15.23 19.34 5.39
N GLY A 35 14.75 20.29 4.57
CA GLY A 35 14.71 20.20 3.12
C GLY A 35 13.68 19.22 2.55
N MET A 36 12.71 18.78 3.35
CA MET A 36 11.64 17.88 2.88
C MET A 36 10.45 18.68 2.35
N ARG A 37 9.85 18.20 1.26
CA ARG A 37 8.54 18.72 0.83
C ARG A 37 7.45 18.28 1.79
N VAL A 38 6.62 19.21 2.23
CA VAL A 38 5.51 18.91 3.14
C VAL A 38 4.20 18.86 2.36
N GLU A 39 3.40 17.82 2.60
CA GLU A 39 1.97 17.80 2.27
C GLU A 39 1.15 17.63 3.56
N VAL A 40 0.03 18.35 3.70
CA VAL A 40 -0.93 18.18 4.80
C VAL A 40 -2.24 17.66 4.21
N TYR A 41 -2.65 16.46 4.61
CA TYR A 41 -3.95 15.89 4.24
C TYR A 41 -4.97 16.19 5.34
N THR A 42 -5.91 17.09 5.04
CA THR A 42 -6.88 17.65 5.98
C THR A 42 -8.28 17.65 5.35
N ASN A 43 -9.33 17.62 6.17
CA ASN A 43 -10.73 17.74 5.72
C ASN A 43 -11.11 19.17 5.27
N LEU A 44 -10.21 20.15 5.44
CA LEU A 44 -10.44 21.57 5.16
C LEU A 44 -11.69 22.16 5.86
N VAL A 45 -12.10 21.63 7.02
CA VAL A 45 -13.30 22.13 7.74
C VAL A 45 -12.95 23.25 8.73
N SER A 46 -11.87 23.11 9.52
CA SER A 46 -11.53 24.04 10.60
C SER A 46 -10.03 24.30 10.67
N ILE A 47 -9.61 25.44 10.10
CA ILE A 47 -8.19 25.79 10.00
C ILE A 47 -7.92 27.14 10.66
N LYS A 48 -7.12 27.10 11.73
CA LYS A 48 -6.70 28.29 12.48
C LYS A 48 -5.80 29.17 11.61
N GLN A 49 -5.87 30.49 11.80
CA GLN A 49 -5.05 31.46 11.06
C GLN A 49 -3.53 31.21 11.18
N SER A 50 -3.07 30.66 12.31
CA SER A 50 -1.66 30.27 12.50
C SER A 50 -1.21 29.11 11.61
N HIS A 51 -2.12 28.20 11.23
CA HIS A 51 -1.85 27.17 10.23
C HIS A 51 -1.78 27.79 8.84
N TRP A 52 -2.73 28.68 8.46
CA TRP A 52 -2.68 29.39 7.18
C TRP A 52 -1.39 30.20 6.96
N GLN A 53 -0.86 30.84 8.01
CA GLN A 53 0.43 31.51 7.92
C GLN A 53 1.55 30.49 7.68
N THR A 54 1.61 29.44 8.50
CA THR A 54 2.66 28.40 8.39
C THR A 54 2.63 27.65 7.06
N PHE A 55 1.44 27.43 6.47
CA PHE A 55 1.31 26.78 5.16
C PHE A 55 1.92 27.64 4.04
N GLN A 56 1.73 28.97 4.09
CA GLN A 56 2.33 29.90 3.13
C GLN A 56 3.84 30.06 3.37
N ASP A 57 4.27 30.31 4.62
CA ASP A 57 5.68 30.45 4.99
C ASP A 57 6.54 29.27 4.52
N CYS A 58 5.98 28.05 4.60
CA CYS A 58 6.70 26.80 4.34
C CYS A 58 6.39 26.17 2.97
N GLY A 59 5.60 26.81 2.11
CA GLY A 59 5.24 26.29 0.78
C GLY A 59 4.53 24.92 0.83
N VAL A 60 3.63 24.74 1.79
CA VAL A 60 2.98 23.44 2.06
C VAL A 60 2.01 23.07 0.95
N ASN A 61 2.09 21.82 0.48
CA ASN A 61 1.08 21.23 -0.39
C ASN A 61 -0.14 20.84 0.44
N ILE A 62 -1.33 21.18 -0.02
CA ILE A 62 -2.59 20.87 0.66
C ILE A 62 -3.28 19.73 -0.09
N ALA A 63 -3.65 18.69 0.65
CA ALA A 63 -4.50 17.62 0.17
C ALA A 63 -5.81 17.57 0.98
N THR A 64 -6.91 17.30 0.30
CA THR A 64 -8.22 17.09 0.92
C THR A 64 -8.95 15.95 0.24
N SER A 65 -9.81 15.25 0.99
CA SER A 65 -10.90 14.50 0.38
C SER A 65 -12.06 15.46 0.04
N PHE A 66 -12.82 15.12 -0.99
CA PHE A 66 -14.10 15.72 -1.33
C PHE A 66 -15.01 14.60 -1.85
N TYR A 67 -16.33 14.75 -1.71
CA TYR A 67 -17.25 13.65 -1.99
C TYR A 67 -18.25 13.98 -3.09
N THR A 68 -18.82 15.19 -3.10
CA THR A 68 -19.86 15.57 -4.05
C THR A 68 -20.10 17.07 -4.09
N ALA A 69 -20.52 17.60 -5.24
CA ALA A 69 -21.02 18.95 -5.39
C ALA A 69 -22.31 19.23 -4.59
N LYS A 70 -23.08 18.19 -4.22
CA LYS A 70 -24.38 18.32 -3.54
C LYS A 70 -24.21 18.43 -2.01
N PRO A 71 -24.59 19.56 -1.36
CA PRO A 71 -24.31 19.78 0.06
C PRO A 71 -24.88 18.71 1.00
N GLU A 72 -26.14 18.31 0.79
CA GLU A 72 -26.84 17.32 1.63
C GLU A 72 -26.09 15.98 1.69
N ILE A 73 -25.71 15.44 0.53
CA ILE A 73 -24.99 14.16 0.41
C ILE A 73 -23.58 14.25 1.01
N HIS A 74 -22.90 15.39 0.85
CA HIS A 74 -21.58 15.60 1.48
C HIS A 74 -21.69 15.67 3.01
N GLU A 75 -22.70 16.33 3.55
CA GLU A 75 -22.94 16.42 5.00
C GLU A 75 -23.38 15.07 5.58
N GLU A 76 -24.13 14.26 4.83
CA GLU A 76 -24.47 12.87 5.18
C GLU A 76 -23.21 11.99 5.28
N ILE A 77 -22.36 11.99 4.23
CA ILE A 77 -21.12 11.19 4.19
C ILE A 77 -20.13 11.61 5.29
N THR A 78 -19.98 12.92 5.52
CA THR A 78 -19.01 13.44 6.50
C THR A 78 -19.55 13.49 7.93
N GLN A 79 -20.85 13.26 8.13
CA GLN A 79 -21.57 13.42 9.40
C GLN A 79 -21.37 14.80 10.05
N GLY A 80 -21.01 15.81 9.24
CA GLY A 80 -20.50 17.09 9.70
C GLY A 80 -21.38 18.26 9.26
N LYS A 81 -22.11 18.88 10.21
CA LYS A 81 -22.98 20.02 9.89
C LYS A 81 -22.21 21.21 9.29
N SER A 82 -22.68 21.68 8.14
CA SER A 82 -22.06 22.70 7.30
C SER A 82 -20.64 22.33 6.85
N SER A 83 -20.29 21.05 6.75
CA SER A 83 -18.96 20.61 6.29
C SER A 83 -18.72 21.03 4.86
N TRP A 84 -19.70 20.81 3.97
CA TRP A 84 -19.59 21.13 2.55
C TRP A 84 -19.22 22.59 2.34
N LYS A 85 -19.97 23.51 2.96
CA LYS A 85 -19.70 24.96 2.84
C LYS A 85 -18.31 25.31 3.38
N LYS A 86 -17.93 24.80 4.55
CA LYS A 86 -16.60 25.08 5.14
C LYS A 86 -15.47 24.56 4.26
N THR A 87 -15.59 23.35 3.72
CA THR A 87 -14.61 22.75 2.82
C THR A 87 -14.51 23.53 1.51
N VAL A 88 -15.62 23.96 0.90
CA VAL A 88 -15.62 24.80 -0.31
C VAL A 88 -15.03 26.20 -0.05
N ASP A 89 -15.44 26.87 1.03
CA ASP A 89 -14.89 28.18 1.43
C ASP A 89 -13.37 28.07 1.70
N ASN A 90 -12.92 26.97 2.30
CA ASN A 90 -11.49 26.73 2.55
C ASN A 90 -10.72 26.29 1.30
N ILE A 91 -11.32 25.59 0.34
CA ILE A 91 -10.73 25.33 -0.99
C ILE A 91 -10.45 26.67 -1.69
N GLN A 92 -11.42 27.59 -1.73
CA GLN A 92 -11.22 28.93 -2.28
C GLN A 92 -10.13 29.70 -1.50
N THR A 93 -10.07 29.53 -0.18
CA THR A 93 -9.04 30.12 0.70
C THR A 93 -7.63 29.63 0.38
N VAL A 94 -7.46 28.35 0.03
CA VAL A 94 -6.18 27.74 -0.44
C VAL A 94 -5.80 28.32 -1.80
N LEU A 95 -6.73 28.31 -2.77
CA LEU A 95 -6.50 28.80 -4.13
C LEU A 95 -6.14 30.30 -4.15
N ASN A 96 -6.86 31.12 -3.38
CA ASN A 96 -6.60 32.57 -3.26
C ASN A 96 -5.24 32.89 -2.62
N ARG A 97 -4.59 31.92 -1.95
CA ARG A 97 -3.22 32.04 -1.39
C ARG A 97 -2.14 31.51 -2.33
N GLY A 98 -2.51 31.00 -3.51
CA GLY A 98 -1.58 30.35 -4.43
C GLY A 98 -0.97 29.05 -3.88
N LEU A 99 -1.57 28.46 -2.85
CA LEU A 99 -1.07 27.21 -2.26
C LEU A 99 -1.39 26.02 -3.18
N PRO A 100 -0.45 25.08 -3.40
CA PRO A 100 -0.72 23.89 -4.20
C PRO A 100 -1.82 23.04 -3.57
N LEU A 101 -2.93 22.83 -4.28
CA LEU A 101 -4.05 22.01 -3.84
C LEU A 101 -4.15 20.72 -4.67
N ARG A 102 -4.45 19.61 -3.99
CA ARG A 102 -4.83 18.32 -4.57
C ARG A 102 -6.12 17.84 -3.92
N VAL A 103 -7.14 17.50 -4.71
CA VAL A 103 -8.41 16.99 -4.21
C VAL A 103 -8.55 15.52 -4.58
N GLY A 104 -8.76 14.65 -3.59
CA GLY A 104 -9.22 13.29 -3.78
C GLY A 104 -10.75 13.27 -3.74
N LEU A 105 -11.37 13.11 -4.90
CA LEU A 105 -12.79 12.82 -5.04
C LEU A 105 -13.01 11.35 -4.68
N VAL A 106 -13.62 11.09 -3.52
CA VAL A 106 -13.78 9.72 -3.02
C VAL A 106 -15.19 9.20 -3.28
N GLU A 107 -15.29 8.12 -4.03
CA GLU A 107 -16.55 7.38 -4.22
C GLU A 107 -16.81 6.47 -3.00
N MET A 108 -17.91 6.76 -2.33
CA MET A 108 -18.42 6.06 -1.14
C MET A 108 -19.78 5.39 -1.43
N ARG A 109 -20.53 5.88 -2.42
CA ARG A 109 -21.90 5.46 -2.76
C ARG A 109 -22.16 5.55 -4.27
N PRO A 110 -22.98 4.66 -4.86
CA PRO A 110 -23.31 4.69 -6.29
C PRO A 110 -24.15 5.88 -6.77
N ASP A 111 -24.71 6.69 -5.86
CA ASP A 111 -25.50 7.89 -6.18
C ASP A 111 -24.66 9.18 -6.22
N GLN A 112 -23.33 9.09 -6.03
CA GLN A 112 -22.42 10.20 -6.22
C GLN A 112 -22.15 10.45 -7.71
N ASP A 113 -22.57 11.62 -8.20
CA ASP A 113 -22.21 12.09 -9.53
C ASP A 113 -20.75 12.59 -9.54
N ILE A 114 -19.84 11.72 -9.98
CA ILE A 114 -18.40 11.97 -10.04
C ILE A 114 -18.07 13.04 -11.10
N ASP A 115 -18.75 13.04 -12.25
CA ASP A 115 -18.51 13.97 -13.34
C ASP A 115 -19.01 15.39 -13.01
N GLU A 116 -20.23 15.53 -12.47
CA GLU A 116 -20.75 16.79 -11.92
C GLU A 116 -19.80 17.36 -10.86
N THR A 117 -19.31 16.50 -9.97
CA THR A 117 -18.42 16.92 -8.88
C THR A 117 -17.04 17.32 -9.37
N GLN A 118 -16.49 16.62 -10.37
CA GLN A 118 -15.24 17.00 -11.00
C GLN A 118 -15.36 18.34 -11.74
N GLN A 119 -16.45 18.56 -12.47
CA GLN A 119 -16.74 19.84 -13.13
C GLN A 119 -16.89 20.98 -12.12
N PHE A 120 -17.59 20.76 -11.02
CA PHE A 120 -17.72 21.73 -9.93
C PHE A 120 -16.35 22.12 -9.34
N LEU A 121 -15.49 21.14 -9.04
CA LEU A 121 -14.13 21.40 -8.54
C LEU A 121 -13.27 22.17 -9.57
N GLN A 122 -13.39 21.84 -10.86
CA GLN A 122 -12.72 22.58 -11.94
C GLN A 122 -13.21 24.03 -12.04
N GLN A 123 -14.51 24.28 -11.90
CA GLN A 123 -15.11 25.63 -11.89
C GLN A 123 -14.64 26.48 -10.70
N LEU A 124 -14.37 25.86 -9.54
CA LEU A 124 -13.72 26.53 -8.40
C LEU A 124 -12.24 26.88 -8.67
N GLY A 125 -11.62 26.33 -9.71
CA GLY A 125 -10.20 26.51 -10.04
C GLY A 125 -9.28 25.38 -9.55
N VAL A 126 -9.83 24.24 -9.12
CA VAL A 126 -9.03 23.07 -8.74
C VAL A 126 -8.51 22.36 -9.99
N THR A 127 -7.20 22.40 -10.21
CA THR A 127 -6.54 21.78 -11.37
C THR A 127 -6.09 20.33 -11.16
N ARG A 128 -6.11 19.84 -9.92
CA ARG A 128 -5.54 18.53 -9.54
C ARG A 128 -6.55 17.68 -8.76
N VAL A 129 -7.61 17.28 -9.45
CA VAL A 129 -8.62 16.33 -8.96
C VAL A 129 -8.17 14.89 -9.25
N ARG A 130 -8.52 13.96 -8.36
CA ARG A 130 -8.32 12.52 -8.54
C ARG A 130 -9.49 11.74 -8.00
N VAL A 131 -10.01 10.80 -8.77
CA VAL A 131 -10.99 9.83 -8.28
C VAL A 131 -10.25 8.71 -7.53
N ASP A 132 -10.73 8.35 -6.34
CA ASP A 132 -10.29 7.21 -5.54
C ASP A 132 -11.57 6.52 -5.00
N HIS A 133 -11.53 5.22 -4.78
CA HIS A 133 -12.66 4.47 -4.23
C HIS A 133 -12.48 4.21 -2.73
N THR A 134 -13.58 3.95 -2.04
CA THR A 134 -13.56 3.41 -0.67
C THR A 134 -12.88 2.04 -0.68
N ARG A 135 -11.85 1.88 0.13
CA ARG A 135 -11.11 0.61 0.28
C ARG A 135 -11.60 -0.17 1.49
N GLY A 136 -11.60 -1.49 1.40
CA GLY A 136 -11.91 -2.46 2.46
C GLY A 136 -10.91 -2.52 3.62
N VAL A 137 -10.34 -1.38 4.04
CA VAL A 137 -9.29 -1.31 5.07
C VAL A 137 -9.67 -0.37 6.21
N GLY A 138 -9.46 -0.83 7.44
CA GLY A 138 -9.90 -0.11 8.64
C GLY A 138 -11.41 0.11 8.62
N ARG A 139 -11.88 1.34 8.86
CA ARG A 139 -13.31 1.69 8.84
C ARG A 139 -13.99 1.49 7.48
N GLY A 140 -13.22 1.37 6.38
CA GLY A 140 -13.80 1.06 5.07
C GLY A 140 -14.15 -0.42 4.87
N ALA A 141 -13.63 -1.32 5.71
CA ALA A 141 -13.97 -2.75 5.68
C ALA A 141 -15.45 -3.01 6.01
N GLU A 142 -16.11 -2.15 6.79
CA GLU A 142 -17.55 -2.21 7.07
C GLU A 142 -18.41 -1.91 5.84
N LEU A 143 -17.85 -1.15 4.88
CA LEU A 143 -18.51 -0.76 3.63
C LEU A 143 -18.19 -1.75 2.48
N VAL A 144 -16.97 -2.28 2.45
CA VAL A 144 -16.51 -3.27 1.46
C VAL A 144 -16.55 -4.67 2.09
N GLN A 145 -17.75 -5.26 2.12
CA GLN A 145 -18.00 -6.56 2.78
C GLN A 145 -17.40 -7.79 2.05
N ILE A 146 -16.58 -7.59 1.00
CA ILE A 146 -16.25 -8.61 0.00
C ILE A 146 -14.75 -8.61 -0.37
N THR A 147 -13.87 -8.68 0.63
CA THR A 147 -12.45 -9.01 0.39
C THR A 147 -11.99 -10.19 1.24
N PRO A 148 -11.56 -11.31 0.61
CA PRO A 148 -11.05 -12.46 1.36
C PRO A 148 -9.78 -12.17 2.17
N ARG A 149 -8.95 -11.22 1.71
CA ARG A 149 -7.67 -10.87 2.35
C ARG A 149 -7.39 -9.36 2.28
N PRO A 150 -6.86 -8.74 3.35
CA PRO A 150 -6.53 -7.31 3.36
C PRO A 150 -5.54 -6.83 2.30
N GLU A 151 -4.72 -7.74 1.76
CA GLU A 151 -3.77 -7.45 0.69
C GLU A 151 -4.43 -7.23 -0.68
N ASP A 152 -5.66 -7.71 -0.87
CA ASP A 152 -6.41 -7.54 -2.12
C ASP A 152 -6.79 -6.04 -2.36
N GLU A 153 -6.83 -5.23 -1.29
CA GLU A 153 -7.07 -3.78 -1.29
C GLU A 153 -5.81 -2.92 -1.52
N LEU A 154 -4.63 -3.56 -1.60
CA LEU A 154 -3.35 -2.88 -1.75
C LEU A 154 -2.97 -2.74 -3.24
N CYS A 155 -2.26 -1.66 -3.56
CA CYS A 155 -1.86 -1.32 -4.92
C CYS A 155 -0.50 -1.88 -5.37
N GLY A 156 0.10 -2.84 -4.63
CA GLY A 156 1.44 -3.37 -4.92
C GLY A 156 2.65 -2.44 -4.69
N ALA A 157 2.45 -1.13 -4.44
CA ALA A 157 3.54 -0.20 -4.12
C ALA A 157 3.92 -0.14 -2.62
N CYS A 158 3.29 -0.96 -1.78
CA CYS A 158 3.62 -1.06 -0.36
C CYS A 158 5.08 -1.51 -0.17
N ALA A 159 5.78 -0.96 0.83
CA ALA A 159 7.22 -1.16 1.09
C ALA A 159 8.17 -0.65 -0.01
N ARG A 160 7.69 0.13 -0.99
CA ARG A 160 8.50 0.71 -2.09
C ARG A 160 8.57 2.23 -1.95
N GLY A 161 9.55 2.72 -1.20
CA GLY A 161 9.82 4.16 -1.02
C GLY A 161 8.81 4.93 -0.17
N ARG A 162 7.91 4.23 0.55
CA ARG A 162 6.91 4.79 1.46
C ARG A 162 6.91 4.01 2.77
N ALA A 163 6.61 4.69 3.86
CA ALA A 163 6.33 4.12 5.17
C ALA A 163 5.34 5.03 5.92
N ALA A 164 4.48 4.46 6.76
CA ALA A 164 3.54 5.18 7.59
C ALA A 164 3.88 4.98 9.07
N ILE A 165 3.87 6.05 9.85
CA ILE A 165 4.11 6.03 11.30
C ILE A 165 2.85 6.60 11.97
N ILE A 166 2.32 5.92 12.98
CA ILE A 166 1.13 6.36 13.74
C ILE A 166 1.53 6.88 15.14
N PRO A 167 0.62 7.54 15.90
CA PRO A 167 0.99 8.20 17.15
C PRO A 167 1.57 7.32 18.26
N ASP A 168 1.33 6.00 18.24
CA ASP A 168 1.95 5.04 19.17
C ASP A 168 3.36 4.56 18.74
N GLY A 169 3.89 5.13 17.67
CA GLY A 169 5.21 4.85 17.12
C GLY A 169 5.29 3.66 16.18
N ARG A 170 4.22 2.83 16.04
CA ARG A 170 4.23 1.71 15.09
C ARG A 170 4.42 2.18 13.65
N VAL A 171 5.22 1.40 12.91
CA VAL A 171 5.61 1.65 11.52
C VAL A 171 5.02 0.58 10.62
N PHE A 172 4.46 1.00 9.48
CA PHE A 172 3.85 0.15 8.44
C PHE A 172 4.42 0.49 7.05
N PRO A 173 4.36 -0.42 6.06
CA PRO A 173 4.79 -0.14 4.69
C PRO A 173 3.96 0.92 3.96
N CYS A 174 2.72 1.14 4.40
CA CYS A 174 1.75 2.09 3.84
C CYS A 174 0.62 2.33 4.87
N VAL A 175 -0.13 3.43 4.70
CA VAL A 175 -1.30 3.76 5.56
C VAL A 175 -2.44 2.73 5.45
N PHE A 176 -2.53 2.01 4.33
CA PHE A 176 -3.54 0.98 4.09
C PHE A 176 -3.11 -0.42 4.58
N SER A 177 -1.80 -0.68 4.68
CA SER A 177 -1.26 -1.97 5.10
C SER A 177 -1.02 -2.03 6.62
N ARG A 178 -2.00 -1.63 7.44
CA ARG A 178 -1.85 -1.52 8.91
C ARG A 178 -1.75 -2.86 9.63
N HIS A 179 -2.16 -3.95 8.98
CA HIS A 179 -1.93 -5.32 9.45
C HIS A 179 -0.43 -5.67 9.42
N LEU A 180 0.32 -5.12 8.46
CA LEU A 180 1.76 -5.33 8.30
C LEU A 180 2.57 -4.36 9.18
N THR A 181 2.58 -4.58 10.50
CA THR A 181 3.52 -3.87 11.38
C THR A 181 4.96 -4.28 11.03
N ILE A 182 5.90 -3.33 10.94
CA ILE A 182 7.33 -3.57 10.66
C ILE A 182 8.23 -3.27 11.88
N GLY A 183 7.83 -2.34 12.74
CA GLY A 183 8.58 -1.98 13.94
C GLY A 183 7.93 -0.83 14.71
N ASN A 184 8.63 -0.27 15.70
CA ASN A 184 8.17 0.90 16.45
C ASN A 184 9.33 1.90 16.68
N VAL A 185 9.17 3.16 16.25
CA VAL A 185 10.21 4.21 16.38
C VAL A 185 10.49 4.66 17.82
N LEU A 186 9.66 4.23 18.79
CA LEU A 186 9.90 4.42 20.22
C LEU A 186 10.81 3.33 20.82
N GLN A 187 11.07 2.26 20.07
CA GLN A 187 11.84 1.08 20.52
C GLN A 187 13.14 0.88 19.70
N ASN A 188 13.11 1.14 18.40
CA ASN A 188 14.23 0.98 17.48
C ASN A 188 14.45 2.26 16.67
N SER A 189 15.63 2.44 16.07
CA SER A 189 15.84 3.56 15.17
C SER A 189 15.00 3.38 13.89
N LEU A 190 14.62 4.48 13.24
CA LEU A 190 13.93 4.39 11.95
C LEU A 190 14.80 3.68 10.89
N GLU A 191 16.12 3.75 10.99
CA GLU A 191 17.05 3.06 10.10
C GLU A 191 16.92 1.54 10.23
N ASP A 192 16.98 1.02 11.46
CA ASP A 192 16.81 -0.42 11.75
C ASP A 192 15.45 -0.95 11.25
N ILE A 193 14.40 -0.13 11.34
CA ILE A 193 13.05 -0.52 10.91
C ILE A 193 12.90 -0.53 9.39
N ILE A 194 13.50 0.45 8.69
CA ILE A 194 13.36 0.60 7.23
C ILE A 194 14.34 -0.30 6.46
N LEU A 195 15.56 -0.47 6.95
CA LEU A 195 16.59 -1.32 6.35
C LEU A 195 16.58 -2.75 6.91
N GLY A 196 15.85 -3.00 8.00
CA GLY A 196 15.80 -4.29 8.66
C GLY A 196 15.11 -5.41 7.88
N GLU A 197 15.42 -6.63 8.28
CA GLU A 197 14.96 -7.88 7.67
C GLU A 197 13.44 -7.94 7.51
N ARG A 198 12.68 -7.44 8.50
CA ARG A 198 11.21 -7.46 8.48
C ARG A 198 10.63 -6.63 7.33
N MET A 199 11.20 -5.46 7.02
CA MET A 199 10.81 -4.67 5.84
C MET A 199 11.15 -5.43 4.55
N GLY A 200 12.33 -6.08 4.51
CA GLY A 200 12.77 -6.92 3.39
C GLY A 200 11.81 -8.08 3.11
N LYS A 201 11.47 -8.87 4.14
CA LYS A 201 10.54 -10.01 4.08
C LYS A 201 9.14 -9.57 3.64
N THR A 202 8.58 -8.53 4.25
CA THR A 202 7.26 -8.00 3.85
C THR A 202 7.26 -7.50 2.39
N ARG A 203 8.32 -6.82 1.94
CA ARG A 203 8.46 -6.39 0.54
C ARG A 203 8.53 -7.58 -0.43
N ALA A 204 9.20 -8.67 -0.04
CA ALA A 204 9.26 -9.89 -0.84
C ALA A 204 7.90 -10.60 -0.92
N GLN A 205 7.23 -10.81 0.22
CA GLN A 205 5.89 -11.41 0.30
C GLN A 205 4.87 -10.67 -0.56
N LEU A 206 4.78 -9.33 -0.41
CA LEU A 206 3.91 -8.50 -1.25
C LEU A 206 4.27 -8.60 -2.74
N THR A 207 5.56 -8.60 -3.08
CA THR A 207 5.99 -8.72 -4.49
C THR A 207 5.58 -10.07 -5.09
N LEU A 208 5.64 -11.17 -4.34
CA LEU A 208 5.16 -12.49 -4.77
C LEU A 208 3.63 -12.52 -4.93
N PHE A 209 2.90 -11.94 -3.97
CA PHE A 209 1.43 -11.84 -4.00
C PHE A 209 0.92 -11.08 -5.24
N PHE A 210 1.51 -9.91 -5.53
CA PHE A 210 1.10 -9.13 -6.70
C PHE A 210 1.52 -9.79 -8.01
N ARG A 211 2.66 -10.50 -8.04
CA ARG A 211 3.09 -11.28 -9.21
C ARG A 211 2.16 -12.47 -9.51
N SER A 212 1.64 -13.15 -8.49
CA SER A 212 0.72 -14.28 -8.69
C SER A 212 -0.68 -13.84 -9.09
N LYS A 213 -1.17 -12.70 -8.59
CA LYS A 213 -2.45 -12.11 -9.04
C LYS A 213 -2.39 -11.42 -10.41
N PHE A 214 -1.25 -10.83 -10.78
CA PHE A 214 -1.09 -10.08 -12.04
C PHE A 214 0.09 -10.61 -12.88
N PRO A 215 0.06 -11.88 -13.34
CA PRO A 215 1.20 -12.52 -14.00
C PRO A 215 1.61 -11.89 -15.34
N GLN A 216 0.76 -11.06 -15.95
CA GLN A 216 1.05 -10.33 -17.19
C GLN A 216 1.49 -8.87 -16.98
N GLN A 217 1.52 -8.34 -15.75
CA GLN A 217 2.08 -7.01 -15.51
C GLN A 217 3.61 -7.07 -15.52
N GLN A 218 4.18 -6.98 -16.74
CA GLN A 218 5.58 -6.67 -16.94
C GLN A 218 5.92 -5.36 -16.19
N CYS A 219 7.03 -5.37 -15.44
CA CYS A 219 7.52 -4.18 -14.77
C CYS A 219 7.96 -3.13 -15.80
N MET A 220 7.09 -2.17 -16.12
CA MET A 220 7.45 -0.86 -16.67
C MET A 220 7.17 0.20 -15.58
N PRO A 221 8.15 0.96 -15.05
CA PRO A 221 7.95 1.85 -13.88
C PRO A 221 7.59 3.30 -14.31
N ASP A 222 7.62 4.29 -13.40
CA ASP A 222 7.38 5.75 -13.55
C ASP A 222 6.01 6.28 -13.17
N ASP A 223 5.68 6.16 -11.90
CA ASP A 223 5.15 7.37 -11.29
C ASP A 223 5.45 7.39 -9.79
N CYS A 224 6.73 7.29 -9.41
CA CYS A 224 7.16 7.34 -8.01
C CYS A 224 7.41 8.78 -7.52
N GLY A 225 6.46 9.69 -7.79
CA GLY A 225 6.36 10.98 -7.11
C GLY A 225 5.58 10.89 -5.78
N PRO A 226 5.64 11.90 -4.90
CA PRO A 226 4.65 12.08 -3.82
C PRO A 226 3.28 12.52 -4.37
N ASN A 227 3.22 12.81 -5.67
CA ASN A 227 2.06 13.28 -6.41
C ASN A 227 1.34 12.14 -7.14
N THR A 228 1.38 10.88 -6.71
CA THR A 228 0.76 9.72 -7.42
C THR A 228 -0.08 8.83 -6.52
N SER A 229 -1.34 8.64 -6.93
CA SER A 229 -2.33 7.78 -6.29
C SER A 229 -2.09 6.33 -6.67
N CYS A 230 -2.50 5.43 -5.79
CA CYS A 230 -2.18 4.01 -5.85
C CYS A 230 -3.47 3.24 -6.15
N SER A 231 -4.01 3.42 -7.35
CA SER A 231 -5.34 2.94 -7.75
C SER A 231 -5.18 1.73 -8.69
N PRO A 232 -5.74 0.56 -8.38
CA PRO A 232 -5.56 -0.65 -9.19
C PRO A 232 -6.26 -0.59 -10.56
N GLU A 233 -7.25 0.28 -10.74
CA GLU A 233 -8.10 0.34 -11.94
C GLU A 233 -7.76 1.47 -12.92
N SER A 234 -6.90 2.43 -12.53
CA SER A 234 -6.43 3.45 -13.45
C SER A 234 -5.40 2.85 -14.41
N GLY A 235 -5.84 2.42 -15.59
CA GLY A 235 -5.05 1.79 -16.67
C GLY A 235 -3.98 2.68 -17.33
N HIS A 236 -3.31 3.53 -16.56
CA HIS A 236 -2.18 4.34 -16.99
C HIS A 236 -0.88 3.57 -16.81
N THR A 237 -0.36 3.03 -17.92
CA THR A 237 0.96 2.42 -17.99
C THR A 237 2.07 3.49 -17.95
N PRO A 238 3.05 3.41 -17.03
CA PRO A 238 4.15 4.38 -16.97
C PRO A 238 5.47 3.90 -17.64
N LYS A 239 6.49 4.78 -17.79
CA LYS A 239 7.80 4.49 -18.46
C LYS A 239 9.13 5.01 -17.81
N MET A 240 9.61 4.49 -16.67
CA MET A 240 10.88 4.97 -16.02
C MET A 240 12.09 4.17 -16.49
N GLU A 241 13.03 4.89 -17.10
CA GLU A 241 14.44 4.55 -17.02
C GLU A 241 15.02 5.04 -15.68
N PHE A 242 14.91 4.22 -14.63
CA PHE A 242 15.89 4.23 -13.54
C PHE A 242 16.12 2.78 -13.06
N PRO A 243 17.37 2.37 -12.82
CA PRO A 243 17.68 0.96 -12.58
C PRO A 243 17.06 0.48 -11.27
N CYS A 244 16.65 -0.79 -11.26
CA CYS A 244 16.38 -1.54 -10.04
C CYS A 244 17.51 -1.26 -9.03
N MET A 245 17.21 -0.62 -7.90
CA MET A 245 18.23 -0.39 -6.88
C MET A 245 18.83 -1.74 -6.46
N PRO A 246 20.16 -1.94 -6.57
CA PRO A 246 20.77 -3.24 -6.37
C PRO A 246 20.83 -3.57 -4.88
N ALA A 247 19.73 -4.13 -4.36
CA ALA A 247 19.62 -4.58 -2.97
C ALA A 247 18.65 -5.78 -2.77
N THR A 248 18.19 -6.42 -3.85
CA THR A 248 17.27 -7.55 -3.77
C THR A 248 17.72 -8.82 -4.48
N GLU A 249 18.37 -8.76 -5.65
CA GLU A 249 18.80 -10.00 -6.33
C GLU A 249 19.83 -10.82 -5.55
N PRO A 250 20.93 -10.24 -5.01
CA PRO A 250 21.88 -11.03 -4.22
C PRO A 250 21.24 -11.56 -2.93
N TYR A 251 20.42 -10.75 -2.26
CA TYR A 251 19.80 -11.11 -0.98
C TYR A 251 18.75 -12.22 -1.15
N LEU A 252 17.88 -12.10 -2.16
CA LEU A 252 16.89 -13.13 -2.49
C LEU A 252 17.52 -14.42 -3.03
N ALA A 253 18.66 -14.34 -3.73
CA ALA A 253 19.40 -15.52 -4.18
C ALA A 253 20.07 -16.30 -3.02
N THR A 254 20.34 -15.65 -1.89
CA THR A 254 20.95 -16.27 -0.70
C THR A 254 19.98 -16.75 0.37
N GLN A 255 18.69 -16.37 0.30
CA GLN A 255 17.70 -16.75 1.30
C GLN A 255 17.00 -18.05 0.90
N ASN A 256 17.04 -19.07 1.77
CA ASN A 256 16.24 -20.27 1.58
C ASN A 256 14.75 -19.95 1.81
N LEU A 257 14.00 -19.76 0.73
CA LEU A 257 12.59 -19.34 0.78
C LEU A 257 11.65 -20.39 1.39
N SER A 258 12.12 -21.63 1.65
CA SER A 258 11.33 -22.66 2.34
C SER A 258 10.97 -22.29 3.79
N GLU A 259 11.72 -21.41 4.44
CA GLU A 259 11.45 -21.00 5.83
C GLU A 259 10.38 -19.90 5.95
N LEU A 260 9.94 -19.28 4.84
CA LEU A 260 8.86 -18.28 4.83
C LEU A 260 7.45 -18.89 4.90
N GLN A 261 7.34 -20.23 4.93
CA GLN A 261 6.07 -20.95 4.70
C GLN A 261 5.33 -21.34 5.98
N ASN A 262 5.94 -21.16 7.16
CA ASN A 262 5.29 -21.39 8.44
C ASN A 262 5.19 -20.06 9.20
N TRP A 263 3.96 -19.54 9.34
CA TRP A 263 3.43 -18.74 10.46
C TRP A 263 1.91 -18.53 10.23
N CYS A 264 1.18 -19.63 10.10
CA CYS A 264 -0.24 -19.65 10.47
C CYS A 264 -0.29 -19.86 11.99
N GLU A 265 -1.05 -19.05 12.73
CA GLU A 265 -1.32 -19.32 14.14
C GLU A 265 -2.29 -20.52 14.26
N PRO A 266 -2.21 -21.35 15.32
CA PRO A 266 -2.67 -22.75 15.24
C PRO A 266 -4.20 -22.99 15.38
N HIS A 267 -5.06 -21.97 15.19
CA HIS A 267 -6.43 -22.00 15.72
C HIS A 267 -7.59 -21.79 14.71
N GLU A 268 -7.33 -21.78 13.39
CA GLU A 268 -8.40 -21.64 12.38
C GLU A 268 -8.35 -22.72 11.26
N CYS A 269 -8.10 -23.99 11.61
CA CYS A 269 -8.38 -25.12 10.71
C CYS A 269 -9.77 -25.70 10.99
N ASP A 270 -10.61 -25.80 9.96
CA ASP A 270 -11.94 -26.43 9.99
C ASP A 270 -11.84 -27.92 10.42
N PRO A 271 -12.68 -28.42 11.35
CA PRO A 271 -12.60 -29.80 11.83
C PRO A 271 -12.88 -30.90 10.81
N ASN A 272 -13.40 -30.60 9.61
CA ASN A 272 -13.97 -31.62 8.72
C ASN A 272 -13.04 -32.15 7.60
N CYS A 273 -11.73 -31.96 7.69
CA CYS A 273 -10.77 -32.53 6.74
C CYS A 273 -10.15 -33.84 7.28
N GLU A 274 -10.80 -34.98 7.02
CA GLU A 274 -10.19 -36.30 7.24
C GLU A 274 -9.16 -36.62 6.13
N PRO A 275 -7.93 -37.06 6.49
CA PRO A 275 -6.88 -37.33 5.51
C PRO A 275 -7.03 -38.73 4.89
N GLY A 276 -7.57 -38.82 3.66
CA GLY A 276 -7.64 -40.11 2.96
C GLY A 276 -8.05 -40.04 1.48
N GLU A 277 -9.12 -39.33 1.14
CA GLU A 277 -9.73 -39.43 -0.20
C GLU A 277 -9.90 -38.08 -0.89
N CYS A 278 -8.85 -37.63 -1.60
CA CYS A 278 -8.97 -36.50 -2.51
C CYS A 278 -9.47 -36.99 -3.88
N ASN A 279 -10.77 -36.90 -4.12
CA ASN A 279 -11.39 -37.24 -5.40
C ASN A 279 -11.15 -36.11 -6.43
N PRO A 280 -10.43 -36.34 -7.55
CA PRO A 280 -10.05 -35.28 -8.49
C PRO A 280 -11.21 -34.52 -9.12
N ASP A 281 -12.39 -35.14 -9.27
CA ASP A 281 -13.56 -34.54 -9.93
C ASP A 281 -14.34 -33.56 -9.02
N LEU A 282 -13.96 -33.43 -7.74
CA LEU A 282 -14.60 -32.50 -6.78
C LEU A 282 -13.76 -31.26 -6.46
N CYS A 283 -12.50 -31.19 -6.88
CA CYS A 283 -11.64 -30.02 -6.66
C CYS A 283 -11.64 -29.09 -7.89
N GLN A 284 -12.29 -27.92 -7.76
CA GLN A 284 -12.17 -26.86 -8.77
C GLN A 284 -10.75 -26.25 -8.80
N PRO A 285 -10.28 -25.76 -9.96
CA PRO A 285 -8.85 -25.62 -10.22
C PRO A 285 -8.26 -24.31 -9.67
N SER A 286 -7.97 -24.25 -8.37
CA SER A 286 -7.25 -23.11 -7.77
C SER A 286 -6.24 -23.44 -6.67
N HIS A 287 -5.93 -24.71 -6.40
CA HIS A 287 -4.82 -25.10 -5.53
C HIS A 287 -4.01 -26.29 -6.09
N THR A 288 -2.69 -26.16 -6.11
CA THR A 288 -1.75 -27.26 -6.33
C THR A 288 -1.51 -28.01 -5.03
N CYS A 289 -1.99 -29.24 -4.93
CA CYS A 289 -1.49 -30.18 -3.92
C CYS A 289 -0.02 -30.50 -4.22
N ILE A 290 0.87 -30.24 -3.26
CA ILE A 290 2.24 -30.75 -3.26
C ILE A 290 2.27 -31.89 -2.22
N PRO A 291 2.53 -33.15 -2.62
CA PRO A 291 2.65 -34.24 -1.67
C PRO A 291 3.98 -34.15 -0.90
N ASP A 292 3.92 -34.39 0.41
CA ASP A 292 5.10 -34.56 1.27
C ASP A 292 5.87 -35.83 0.84
N PHE A 293 7.06 -35.65 0.27
CA PHE A 293 8.03 -36.75 0.17
C PHE A 293 8.89 -36.77 1.42
N LYS A 294 8.69 -37.81 2.24
CA LYS A 294 9.70 -38.22 3.23
C LYS A 294 10.78 -39.04 2.53
N ASP A 295 12.02 -38.67 2.85
CA ASP A 295 13.30 -39.22 2.38
C ASP A 295 13.72 -38.91 0.92
N PRO A 296 14.99 -38.50 0.70
CA PRO A 296 15.47 -38.10 -0.62
C PRO A 296 15.93 -39.30 -1.47
N CYS A 297 15.39 -39.44 -2.68
CA CYS A 297 15.98 -40.31 -3.70
C CYS A 297 17.37 -39.80 -4.11
N THR A 298 18.43 -40.44 -3.60
CA THR A 298 19.79 -40.25 -4.11
C THR A 298 19.99 -41.06 -5.39
N PRO A 299 20.49 -40.45 -6.49
CA PRO A 299 20.86 -41.20 -7.68
C PRO A 299 22.08 -42.10 -7.37
N ALA A 300 21.96 -43.38 -7.68
CA ALA A 300 23.05 -44.32 -7.54
C ALA A 300 24.06 -44.13 -8.70
N GLN A 301 25.20 -43.53 -8.35
CA GLN A 301 26.43 -43.28 -9.14
C GLN A 301 26.55 -41.91 -9.84
N PRO A 302 27.72 -41.24 -9.72
CA PRO A 302 28.05 -40.04 -10.47
C PRO A 302 28.50 -40.36 -11.90
N CYS A 303 28.10 -39.55 -12.88
CA CYS A 303 28.55 -39.70 -14.26
C CYS A 303 30.04 -39.35 -14.40
N SER A 304 30.79 -40.14 -15.17
CA SER A 304 32.18 -39.86 -15.54
C SER A 304 32.22 -38.93 -16.77
N PRO A 305 33.30 -38.14 -17.02
CA PRO A 305 33.25 -37.02 -17.98
C PRO A 305 33.13 -37.37 -19.48
N ASP A 306 33.24 -38.64 -19.88
CA ASP A 306 33.55 -39.04 -21.27
C ASP A 306 32.47 -39.93 -21.94
N GLU A 307 31.21 -39.92 -21.48
CA GLU A 307 30.10 -40.63 -22.15
C GLU A 307 28.99 -39.67 -22.62
N GLU A 308 28.78 -39.59 -23.94
CA GLU A 308 27.90 -38.61 -24.61
C GLU A 308 26.39 -38.95 -24.58
N SER A 309 25.94 -39.91 -23.75
CA SER A 309 24.53 -40.31 -23.69
C SER A 309 24.09 -40.87 -22.33
N CYS A 310 23.50 -40.01 -21.49
CA CYS A 310 22.69 -40.44 -20.34
C CYS A 310 21.21 -40.06 -20.54
N ALA A 311 20.38 -41.05 -20.87
CA ALA A 311 18.93 -40.93 -20.81
C ALA A 311 18.42 -41.66 -19.55
N PRO A 312 17.66 -41.01 -18.65
CA PRO A 312 17.16 -41.68 -17.45
C PRO A 312 15.97 -42.60 -17.77
N GLU A 313 16.02 -43.85 -17.32
CA GLU A 313 14.87 -44.76 -17.33
C GLU A 313 13.93 -44.47 -16.14
N TRP A 314 12.79 -43.82 -16.40
CA TRP A 314 11.79 -43.48 -15.36
C TRP A 314 10.83 -44.63 -14.98
N ASN A 315 11.03 -45.85 -15.53
CA ASN A 315 10.04 -46.93 -15.50
C ASN A 315 10.03 -47.81 -14.22
N LYS A 316 10.29 -47.23 -13.03
CA LYS A 316 10.35 -47.99 -11.76
C LYS A 316 9.58 -47.40 -10.57
N CYS A 317 8.53 -46.62 -10.83
CA CYS A 317 7.51 -46.30 -9.83
C CYS A 317 6.16 -46.86 -10.32
N GLY A 318 5.78 -48.04 -9.83
CA GLY A 318 4.50 -48.70 -10.15
C GLY A 318 3.37 -48.32 -9.17
N PRO A 319 2.10 -48.69 -9.46
CA PRO A 319 0.95 -48.17 -8.71
C PRO A 319 0.71 -48.79 -7.31
N ASP A 320 1.43 -49.85 -6.95
CA ASP A 320 1.05 -50.79 -5.89
C ASP A 320 1.69 -50.52 -4.50
N ASP A 321 2.51 -49.47 -4.35
CA ASP A 321 2.99 -48.99 -3.05
C ASP A 321 2.12 -47.80 -2.58
N ARG A 322 1.04 -48.10 -1.84
CA ARG A 322 0.22 -47.14 -1.07
C ARG A 322 -0.10 -47.68 0.32
#